data_AF-A0A3N9XH15-F1
#
_entry.id   AF-A0A3N9XH15-F1
#
_cell.length_a   1.000
_cell.length_b   1.000
_cell.length_c   1.000
_cell.angle_alpha   90.00
_cell.angle_beta   90.00
_cell.angle_gamma   90.00
#
_symmetry.space_group_name_H-M   'P 1'
#
loop_
_entity.id
_entity.type
_entity.pdbx_description
1 polymer ?
#
loop_
_entity_poly.entity_id
_entity_poly.type
_entity_poly.pdbx_seq_one_letter_code
_entity_poly.pdbx_strand_id
1 'polypeptide(L)'
;MGEVPTTARAAVRARAAQGQRAAAVLPSRLADQHIPRRPEWTCRTCEQDTPWPCAPARVRLSEAYGRDRIGLSMYLGSLHAVVVAELPAVAAGELFERFVGWAR
;
A
#
# COMPACT_ATOMS: atom_id res chain seq x y z
N MET A 1 -7.73 -23.32 -14.27
CA MET A 1 -7.55 -22.36 -15.37
C MET A 1 -8.22 -21.07 -14.93
N GLY A 2 -7.45 -20.12 -14.39
CA GLY A 2 -8.04 -18.85 -13.93
C GLY A 2 -8.40 -18.01 -15.15
N GLU A 3 -9.63 -17.53 -15.21
CA GLU A 3 -10.11 -16.64 -16.27
C GLU A 3 -9.21 -15.39 -16.34
N VAL A 4 -8.61 -15.15 -17.51
CA VAL A 4 -7.72 -13.99 -17.71
C VAL A 4 -8.60 -12.75 -17.79
N PRO A 5 -8.43 -11.76 -16.90
CA PRO A 5 -9.25 -10.55 -16.92
C PRO A 5 -9.03 -9.79 -18.24
N THR A 6 -10.10 -9.63 -19.02
CA THR A 6 -10.07 -8.99 -20.35
C THR A 6 -10.05 -7.46 -20.29
N THR A 7 -10.20 -6.87 -19.10
CA THR A 7 -10.20 -5.40 -18.90
C THR A 7 -9.18 -4.97 -17.85
N ALA A 8 -8.63 -3.77 -18.03
CA ALA A 8 -7.71 -3.16 -17.06
C ALA A 8 -8.34 -3.07 -15.66
N ARG A 9 -9.63 -2.71 -15.57
CA ARG A 9 -10.35 -2.60 -14.29
C ARG A 9 -10.52 -3.96 -13.60
N ALA A 10 -10.80 -5.03 -14.34
CA ALA A 10 -10.89 -6.38 -13.77
C ALA A 10 -9.50 -6.86 -13.28
N ALA A 11 -8.44 -6.57 -14.04
CA ALA A 11 -7.08 -6.91 -13.65
C ALA A 11 -6.63 -6.16 -12.38
N VAL A 12 -6.99 -4.88 -12.24
CA VAL A 12 -6.74 -4.09 -11.03
C VAL A 12 -7.43 -4.71 -9.81
N ARG A 13 -8.72 -5.08 -9.93
CA ARG A 13 -9.45 -5.73 -8.82
C ARG A 13 -8.85 -7.07 -8.43
N ALA A 14 -8.44 -7.89 -9.38
CA ALA A 14 -7.81 -9.19 -9.09
C ALA A 14 -6.49 -9.01 -8.33
N ARG A 15 -5.64 -8.06 -8.75
CA ARG A 15 -4.40 -7.72 -8.04
C ARG A 15 -4.67 -7.17 -6.64
N ALA A 16 -5.67 -6.30 -6.49
CA ALA A 16 -6.07 -5.78 -5.18
C ALA A 16 -6.52 -6.90 -4.23
N ALA A 17 -7.28 -7.88 -4.72
CA ALA A 17 -7.70 -9.04 -3.92
C ALA A 17 -6.50 -9.84 -3.41
N GLN A 18 -5.47 -10.04 -4.24
CA GLN A 18 -4.23 -10.67 -3.81
C GLN A 18 -3.47 -9.82 -2.78
N GLY A 19 -3.45 -8.50 -2.97
CA GLY A 19 -2.82 -7.53 -2.07
C GLY A 19 -3.49 -7.38 -0.70
N GLN A 20 -4.74 -7.82 -0.51
CA GLN A 20 -5.43 -7.70 0.77
C GLN A 20 -4.72 -8.41 1.92
N ARG A 21 -3.96 -9.49 1.66
CA ARG A 21 -3.16 -10.15 2.69
C ARG A 21 -2.10 -9.22 3.27
N ALA A 22 -1.44 -8.42 2.41
CA ALA A 22 -0.47 -7.42 2.85
C ALA A 22 -1.17 -6.33 3.70
N ALA A 23 -2.33 -5.86 3.27
CA ALA A 23 -3.10 -4.85 4.01
C ALA A 23 -3.58 -5.37 5.38
N ALA A 24 -3.96 -6.65 5.49
CA ALA A 24 -4.43 -7.25 6.74
C ALA A 24 -3.34 -7.37 7.81
N VAL A 25 -2.07 -7.59 7.42
CA VAL A 25 -0.94 -7.69 8.36
C VAL A 25 -0.26 -6.35 8.64
N LEU A 26 -0.76 -5.26 8.06
CA LEU A 26 -0.15 -3.95 8.17
C LEU A 26 -0.15 -3.40 9.61
N PRO A 27 -1.26 -3.52 10.40
CA PRO A 27 -1.26 -3.02 11.77
C PRO A 27 -0.17 -3.68 12.64
N SER A 28 0.00 -5.00 12.56
CA SER A 28 1.02 -5.71 13.32
C SER A 28 2.44 -5.33 12.91
N ARG A 29 2.71 -5.12 11.62
CA ARG A 29 4.02 -4.65 11.13
C ARG A 29 4.40 -3.26 11.63
N LEU A 30 3.41 -2.44 11.96
CA LEU A 30 3.60 -1.09 12.45
C LEU A 30 3.41 -0.95 13.97
N ALA A 31 3.17 -2.07 14.68
CA ALA A 31 2.76 -2.07 16.09
C ALA A 31 1.60 -1.10 16.35
N ASP A 32 0.58 -1.14 15.49
CA ASP A 32 -0.64 -0.31 15.47
C ASP A 32 -0.41 1.22 15.38
N GLN A 33 0.81 1.65 15.10
CA GLN A 33 1.17 3.07 15.01
C GLN A 33 1.20 3.56 13.57
N HIS A 34 0.65 4.75 13.32
CA HIS A 34 0.60 5.33 11.97
C HIS A 34 0.01 4.38 10.91
N ILE A 35 -1.05 3.64 11.26
CA ILE A 35 -1.78 2.78 10.33
C ILE A 35 -2.71 3.63 9.42
N PRO A 36 -3.03 3.18 8.20
CA PRO A 36 -3.95 3.87 7.32
C PRO A 36 -5.41 3.79 7.82
N ARG A 37 -6.17 4.84 7.58
CA ARG A 37 -7.63 4.84 7.44
C ARG A 37 -7.92 4.37 6.03
N ARG A 38 -8.82 3.41 5.88
CA ARG A 38 -9.29 2.94 4.57
C ARG A 38 -10.77 3.29 4.45
N PRO A 39 -11.25 3.68 3.25
CA PRO A 39 -10.55 3.65 1.96
C PRO A 39 -9.74 4.91 1.60
N GLU A 40 -9.66 5.93 2.47
CA GLU A 40 -9.02 7.23 2.14
C GLU A 40 -7.49 7.15 2.04
N TRP A 41 -6.91 6.09 2.63
CA TRP A 41 -5.46 5.92 2.79
C TRP A 41 -4.79 7.11 3.47
N THR A 42 -5.43 7.73 4.45
CA THR A 42 -4.84 8.76 5.31
C THR A 42 -4.32 8.15 6.60
N CYS A 43 -3.37 8.77 7.28
CA CYS A 43 -2.82 8.25 8.53
C CYS A 43 -3.82 8.39 9.68
N ARG A 44 -3.96 7.37 10.55
CA ARG A 44 -4.81 7.45 11.76
C ARG A 44 -4.28 8.37 12.86
N THR A 45 -2.96 8.53 12.92
CA THR A 45 -2.25 9.15 14.05
C THR A 45 -1.76 10.57 13.75
N CYS A 46 -1.42 10.86 12.49
CA CYS A 46 -0.96 12.19 12.09
C CYS A 46 -2.14 13.18 12.06
N GLU A 47 -1.83 14.45 11.79
CA GLU A 47 -2.82 15.49 11.52
C GLU A 47 -3.80 15.10 10.41
N GLN A 48 -4.96 15.76 10.39
CA GLN A 48 -6.06 15.45 9.49
C GLN A 48 -5.58 15.41 8.03
N ASP A 49 -6.08 14.43 7.28
CA ASP A 49 -5.81 14.23 5.85
C ASP A 49 -4.35 13.97 5.45
N THR A 50 -3.45 13.69 6.40
CA THR A 50 -2.07 13.29 6.08
C THR A 50 -2.06 12.02 5.22
N PRO A 51 -1.50 12.03 3.99
CA PRO A 51 -1.45 10.86 3.14
C PRO A 51 -0.60 9.74 3.75
N TRP A 52 -1.13 8.52 3.78
CA TRP A 52 -0.38 7.32 4.15
C TRP A 52 0.27 6.68 2.90
N PRO A 53 1.55 6.23 2.92
CA PRO A 53 2.46 6.19 4.05
C PRO A 53 3.01 7.58 4.40
N CYS A 54 2.74 8.03 5.62
CA CYS A 54 3.33 9.25 6.17
C CYS A 54 4.80 9.00 6.55
N ALA A 55 5.59 10.05 6.78
CA ALA A 55 7.01 9.91 7.09
C ALA A 55 7.30 8.93 8.25
N PRO A 56 6.59 8.96 9.40
CA PRO A 56 6.77 7.97 10.46
C PRO A 56 6.47 6.52 10.03
N ALA A 57 5.44 6.30 9.21
CA ALA A 57 5.11 4.97 8.70
C ALA A 57 6.21 4.45 7.76
N ARG A 58 6.81 5.31 6.93
CA ARG A 58 7.93 4.95 6.03
C ARG A 58 9.17 4.53 6.82
N VAL A 59 9.48 5.24 7.90
CA VAL A 59 10.58 4.90 8.82
C VAL A 59 10.31 3.53 9.45
N ARG A 60 9.15 3.36 10.08
CA ARG A 60 8.77 2.08 10.72
C ARG A 60 8.78 0.88 9.77
N LEU A 61 8.26 1.06 8.55
CA LEU A 61 8.32 0.00 7.54
C LEU A 61 9.75 -0.30 7.11
N SER A 62 10.61 0.72 6.99
CA SER A 62 12.02 0.53 6.68
C SER A 62 12.73 -0.22 7.81
N GLU A 63 12.45 0.11 9.06
CA GLU A 63 13.02 -0.59 10.24
C GLU A 63 12.54 -2.03 10.32
N ALA A 64 11.24 -2.28 10.10
CA ALA A 64 10.64 -3.62 10.14
C ALA A 64 11.23 -4.59 9.09
N TYR A 65 11.73 -4.06 7.97
CA TYR A 65 12.39 -4.85 6.93
C TYR A 65 13.93 -4.79 7.01
N GLY A 66 14.49 -3.80 7.71
CA GLY A 66 15.94 -3.63 7.86
C GLY A 66 16.66 -3.59 6.50
N ARG A 67 17.53 -4.58 6.25
CA ARG A 67 18.30 -4.69 4.99
C ARG A 67 17.49 -5.34 3.85
N ASP A 68 16.31 -5.89 4.11
CA ASP A 68 15.47 -6.52 3.10
C ASP A 68 14.67 -5.48 2.29
N ARG A 69 15.38 -4.71 1.46
CA ARG A 69 14.79 -3.67 0.59
C ARG A 69 13.88 -4.26 -0.49
N ILE A 70 14.21 -5.47 -0.96
CA ILE A 70 13.41 -6.19 -1.95
C ILE A 70 12.07 -6.61 -1.33
N GLY A 71 12.09 -7.22 -0.14
CA GLY A 71 10.89 -7.58 0.59
C GLY A 71 10.01 -6.37 0.90
N LEU A 72 10.61 -5.24 1.32
CA LEU A 72 9.88 -3.99 1.52
C LEU A 72 9.19 -3.52 0.23
N SER A 73 9.93 -3.48 -0.88
CA SER A 73 9.40 -3.07 -2.18
C SER A 73 8.26 -3.98 -2.65
N MET A 74 8.39 -5.31 -2.49
CA MET A 74 7.35 -6.29 -2.85
C MET A 74 6.09 -6.14 -1.99
N TYR A 75 6.27 -5.87 -0.70
CA TYR A 75 5.16 -5.61 0.22
C TYR A 75 4.43 -4.31 -0.12
N LEU A 76 5.17 -3.24 -0.39
CA LEU A 76 4.59 -1.97 -0.83
C LEU A 76 3.92 -2.08 -2.20
N GLY A 77 4.46 -2.89 -3.12
CA GLY A 77 3.79 -3.22 -4.38
C GLY A 77 2.47 -3.98 -4.19
N SER A 78 2.39 -4.84 -3.17
CA SER A 78 1.12 -5.50 -2.80
C SER A 78 0.09 -4.50 -2.26
N LEU A 79 0.52 -3.52 -1.46
CA LEU A 79 -0.36 -2.43 -1.01
C LEU A 79 -0.75 -1.48 -2.14
N HIS A 80 0.16 -1.21 -3.09
CA HIS A 80 -0.09 -0.41 -4.29
C HIS A 80 -1.26 -0.98 -5.09
N ALA A 81 -1.31 -2.30 -5.28
CA ALA A 81 -2.42 -2.95 -5.94
C ALA A 81 -3.77 -2.70 -5.24
N VAL A 82 -3.78 -2.65 -3.90
CA VAL A 82 -4.98 -2.36 -3.12
C VAL A 82 -5.40 -0.90 -3.29
N VAL A 83 -4.48 0.06 -3.06
CA VAL A 83 -4.82 1.49 -3.12
C VAL A 83 -5.24 1.93 -4.52
N VAL A 84 -4.68 1.35 -5.60
CA VAL A 84 -5.12 1.64 -6.97
C VAL A 84 -6.58 1.23 -7.20
N ALA A 85 -7.05 0.16 -6.54
CA ALA A 85 -8.46 -0.23 -6.61
C ALA A 85 -9.38 0.63 -5.73
N GLU A 86 -8.88 1.14 -4.61
CA GLU A 86 -9.67 1.94 -3.66
C GLU A 86 -9.71 3.43 -3.97
N LEU A 87 -8.69 3.95 -4.66
CA LEU A 87 -8.58 5.35 -5.08
C LEU A 87 -8.55 5.45 -6.62
N PRO A 88 -9.61 5.05 -7.34
CA PRO A 88 -9.62 5.02 -8.80
C PRO A 88 -9.54 6.41 -9.46
N ALA A 89 -9.75 7.48 -8.69
CA ALA A 89 -9.62 8.87 -9.16
C ALA A 89 -8.17 9.38 -9.15
N VAL A 90 -7.25 8.69 -8.46
CA VAL A 90 -5.84 9.06 -8.39
C VAL A 90 -5.06 8.28 -9.44
N ALA A 91 -4.13 8.94 -10.13
CA ALA A 91 -3.32 8.28 -11.15
C ALA A 91 -2.46 7.16 -10.53
N ALA A 92 -2.42 5.99 -11.17
CA ALA A 92 -1.67 4.84 -10.66
C ALA A 92 -0.16 5.13 -10.48
N GLY A 93 0.40 6.00 -11.33
CA GLY A 93 1.79 6.46 -11.21
C GLY A 93 2.03 7.33 -9.97
N GLU A 94 1.10 8.21 -9.62
CA GLU A 94 1.16 9.00 -8.38
C GLU A 94 1.09 8.10 -7.15
N LEU A 95 0.20 7.10 -7.18
CA LEU A 95 0.12 6.08 -6.13
C LEU A 95 1.40 5.24 -6.05
N PHE A 96 2.06 4.96 -7.18
CA PHE A 96 3.33 4.25 -7.20
C PHE A 96 4.44 5.05 -6.54
N GLU A 97 4.62 6.32 -6.90
CA GLU A 97 5.62 7.19 -6.28
C GLU A 97 5.39 7.32 -4.76
N ARG A 98 4.12 7.47 -4.35
CA ARG A 98 3.73 7.59 -2.95
C ARG A 98 4.00 6.32 -2.14
N PHE A 99 3.68 5.14 -2.67
CA PHE A 99 3.77 3.88 -1.92
C PHE A 99 5.12 3.18 -2.10
N VAL A 100 5.70 3.19 -3.30
CA VAL A 100 6.84 2.36 -3.69
C VAL A 100 8.09 3.18 -4.01
N GLY A 101 7.95 4.39 -4.58
CA GLY A 101 9.09 5.18 -5.11
C GLY A 101 10.21 5.50 -4.11
N TRP A 102 9.91 5.48 -2.80
CA TRP A 102 10.88 5.71 -1.73
C TRP A 102 11.55 4.43 -1.18
N ALA A 103 11.10 3.24 -1.58
CA ALA A 103 11.53 1.94 -1.02
C ALA A 103 12.83 1.37 -1.61
N ARG A 104 13.53 2.17 -2.41
CA ARG A 104 14.84 1.86 -3.01
C ARG A 104 15.95 1.68 -1.97
#